data_AF-A0A7S0VYD9-F1
#
_entry.id   AF-A0A7S0VYD9-F1
#
_cell.length_a   1.000
_cell.length_b   1.000
_cell.length_c   1.000
_cell.angle_alpha   90.00
_cell.angle_beta   90.00
_cell.angle_gamma   90.00
#
_symmetry.space_group_name_H-M   'P 1'
#
loop_
_entity.id
_entity.type
_entity.pdbx_description
1 polymer ?
#
loop_
_entity_poly.entity_id
_entity_poly.type
_entity_poly.pdbx_seq_one_letter_code
_entity_poly.pdbx_strand_id
1 'polypeptide(L)'
;GCLPPLIAMLNSVKTALQLQSTGVLRNLSVKMENKLTMVQEGSLPPLVRLLESPEEEVQLQVCVVLRNLAVNASNKVKMVQANVLPALLKLLRSPNLRVQEQACATCQNLSVNNDNKLKLIEEGGIRAIVLLLSVQDLAVSEHAAGAL
;
A
#
# COMPACT_ATOMS: atom_id res chain seq x y z
N GLY A 1 2.15 -18.85 14.46
CA GLY A 1 2.81 -17.60 14.89
C GLY A 1 1.78 -16.54 15.24
N CYS A 2 2.20 -15.30 15.53
CA CYS A 2 1.27 -14.20 15.86
C CYS A 2 0.56 -13.58 14.64
N LEU A 3 1.01 -13.87 13.40
CA LEU A 3 0.47 -13.28 12.17
C LEU A 3 -0.98 -13.72 11.86
N PRO A 4 -1.36 -15.01 11.88
CA PRO A 4 -2.73 -15.41 11.50
C PRO A 4 -3.84 -14.76 12.34
N PRO A 5 -3.73 -14.68 13.69
CA PRO A 5 -4.71 -13.94 14.50
C PRO A 5 -4.79 -12.45 14.13
N LEU A 6 -3.65 -11.79 13.89
CA LEU A 6 -3.63 -10.37 13.50
C LEU A 6 -4.28 -10.16 12.13
N ILE A 7 -4.02 -11.04 11.16
CA ILE A 7 -4.63 -11.00 9.83
C ILE A 7 -6.14 -11.25 9.92
N ALA A 8 -6.59 -12.15 10.80
CA ALA A 8 -8.01 -12.36 11.04
C ALA A 8 -8.69 -11.10 11.61
N MET A 9 -8.01 -10.37 12.51
CA MET A 9 -8.54 -9.13 13.11
C MET A 9 -8.73 -7.99 12.10
N LEU A 10 -7.99 -7.97 10.99
CA LEU A 10 -8.23 -7.04 9.87
C LEU A 10 -9.63 -7.21 9.24
N ASN A 11 -10.27 -8.37 9.43
CA ASN A 11 -11.64 -8.67 8.98
C ASN A 11 -12.71 -8.34 10.02
N SER A 12 -12.35 -7.80 11.18
CA SER A 12 -13.33 -7.41 12.18
C SER A 12 -14.21 -6.27 11.68
N VAL A 13 -15.48 -6.27 12.07
CA VAL A 13 -16.39 -5.13 11.89
C VAL A 13 -16.06 -3.97 12.83
N LYS A 14 -15.23 -4.20 13.86
CA LYS A 14 -14.84 -3.17 14.83
C LYS A 14 -13.59 -2.45 14.34
N THR A 15 -13.72 -1.18 13.98
CA THR A 15 -12.60 -0.31 13.59
C THR A 15 -11.44 -0.32 14.58
N ALA A 16 -11.74 -0.33 15.89
CA ALA A 16 -10.70 -0.40 16.92
C ALA A 16 -9.81 -1.65 16.80
N LEU A 17 -10.38 -2.81 16.45
CA LEU A 17 -9.61 -4.04 16.26
C LEU A 17 -8.83 -4.03 14.95
N GLN A 18 -9.39 -3.42 13.89
CA GLN A 18 -8.67 -3.19 12.64
C GLN A 18 -7.46 -2.26 12.85
N LEU A 19 -7.63 -1.15 13.57
CA LEU A 19 -6.54 -0.22 13.88
C LEU A 19 -5.44 -0.87 14.73
N GLN A 20 -5.81 -1.59 15.79
CA GLN A 20 -4.82 -2.26 16.64
C GLN A 20 -4.03 -3.31 15.84
N SER A 21 -4.71 -4.18 15.10
CA SER A 21 -4.04 -5.20 14.29
C SER A 21 -3.18 -4.58 13.19
N THR A 22 -3.67 -3.54 12.50
CA THR A 22 -2.90 -2.84 11.48
C THR A 22 -1.66 -2.16 12.08
N GLY A 23 -1.78 -1.53 13.25
CA GLY A 23 -0.63 -0.92 13.94
C GLY A 23 0.45 -1.95 14.31
N VAL A 24 0.05 -3.14 14.76
CA VAL A 24 0.99 -4.24 15.02
C VAL A 24 1.64 -4.72 13.72
N LEU A 25 0.85 -4.94 12.66
CA LEU A 25 1.37 -5.35 11.35
C LEU A 25 2.30 -4.29 10.74
N ARG A 26 2.03 -3.00 10.95
CA ARG A 26 2.91 -1.90 10.57
C ARG A 26 4.28 -2.06 11.23
N ASN A 27 4.32 -2.26 12.54
CA ASN A 27 5.58 -2.44 13.26
C ASN A 27 6.32 -3.70 12.79
N LEU A 28 5.61 -4.79 12.54
CA LEU A 28 6.21 -6.03 12.02
C LEU A 28 6.76 -5.85 10.60
N SER A 29 6.06 -5.11 9.74
CA SER A 29 6.42 -4.91 8.33
C SER A 29 7.73 -4.14 8.12
N VAL A 30 8.24 -3.44 9.14
CA VAL A 30 9.52 -2.72 9.07
C VAL A 30 10.67 -3.70 8.84
N LYS A 31 10.66 -4.86 9.50
CA LYS A 31 11.74 -5.85 9.39
C LYS A 31 11.68 -6.62 8.08
N MET A 32 12.80 -6.73 7.37
CA MET A 32 12.89 -7.45 6.09
C MET A 32 12.41 -8.90 6.16
N GLU A 33 12.79 -9.62 7.23
CA GLU A 33 12.41 -11.01 7.49
C GLU A 33 10.89 -11.23 7.59
N ASN A 34 10.15 -10.23 8.05
CA ASN A 34 8.71 -10.33 8.22
C ASN A 34 7.94 -10.04 6.93
N LYS A 35 8.51 -9.24 6.01
CA LYS A 35 7.79 -8.78 4.81
C LYS A 35 7.30 -9.95 3.96
N LEU A 36 8.16 -10.94 3.73
CA LEU A 36 7.82 -12.11 2.92
C LEU A 36 6.80 -13.00 3.65
N THR A 37 7.03 -13.28 4.93
CA THR A 37 6.16 -14.11 5.77
C THR A 37 4.75 -13.52 5.87
N MET A 38 4.62 -12.21 6.06
CA MET A 38 3.31 -11.53 6.09
C MET A 38 2.51 -11.76 4.81
N VAL A 39 3.17 -11.73 3.64
CA VAL A 39 2.49 -11.98 2.36
C VAL A 39 2.15 -13.46 2.21
N GLN A 40 3.04 -14.37 2.62
CA GLN A 40 2.80 -15.82 2.60
C GLN A 40 1.64 -16.24 3.51
N GLU A 41 1.46 -15.58 4.66
CA GLU A 41 0.38 -15.80 5.61
C GLU A 41 -0.96 -15.17 5.17
N GLY A 42 -1.04 -14.62 3.95
CA GLY A 42 -2.30 -14.13 3.38
C GLY A 42 -2.73 -12.75 3.87
N SER A 43 -1.80 -11.86 4.23
CA SER A 43 -2.17 -10.51 4.66
C SER A 43 -2.69 -9.61 3.53
N LEU A 44 -2.38 -9.91 2.25
CA LEU A 44 -2.71 -9.01 1.14
C LEU A 44 -4.22 -8.77 0.93
N PRO A 45 -5.09 -9.80 0.82
CA PRO A 45 -6.52 -9.55 0.58
C PRO A 45 -7.19 -8.63 1.62
N PRO A 46 -7.03 -8.83 2.95
CA PRO A 46 -7.63 -7.91 3.91
C PRO A 46 -6.98 -6.52 3.90
N LEU A 47 -5.66 -6.42 3.66
CA LEU A 47 -5.00 -5.11 3.53
C LEU A 47 -5.53 -4.34 2.30
N VAL A 48 -5.68 -4.99 1.14
CA VAL A 48 -6.21 -4.34 -0.08
C VAL A 48 -7.63 -3.85 0.16
N ARG A 49 -8.49 -4.64 0.83
CA ARG A 49 -9.84 -4.19 1.18
C ARG A 49 -9.84 -2.97 2.09
N LEU A 50 -8.94 -2.93 3.08
CA LEU A 50 -8.89 -1.82 4.03
C LEU A 50 -8.35 -0.50 3.44
N LEU A 51 -7.78 -0.51 2.22
CA LEU A 51 -7.50 0.71 1.47
C LEU A 51 -8.77 1.49 1.13
N GLU A 52 -9.94 0.84 1.14
CA GLU A 52 -11.24 1.46 0.91
C GLU A 52 -12.00 1.76 2.21
N SER A 53 -11.35 1.61 3.36
CA SER A 53 -11.95 1.94 4.65
C SER A 53 -12.45 3.40 4.66
N PRO A 54 -13.62 3.70 5.24
CA PRO A 54 -14.05 5.08 5.44
C PRO A 54 -13.19 5.83 6.46
N GLU A 55 -12.41 5.09 7.26
CA GLU A 55 -11.54 5.62 8.31
C GLU A 55 -10.15 5.94 7.75
N GLU A 56 -9.83 7.22 7.62
CA GLU A 56 -8.56 7.68 7.03
C GLU A 56 -7.33 7.15 7.78
N GLU A 57 -7.40 7.03 9.11
CA GLU A 57 -6.29 6.48 9.88
C GLU A 57 -6.06 5.00 9.56
N VAL A 58 -7.12 4.22 9.30
CA VAL A 58 -6.99 2.84 8.83
C VAL A 58 -6.33 2.81 7.45
N GLN A 59 -6.81 3.64 6.51
CA GLN A 59 -6.22 3.73 5.17
C GLN A 59 -4.73 4.07 5.25
N LEU A 60 -4.36 5.07 6.06
CA LEU A 60 -2.98 5.51 6.24
C LEU A 60 -2.10 4.38 6.75
N GLN A 61 -2.51 3.72 7.84
CA GLN A 61 -1.72 2.65 8.46
C GLN A 61 -1.54 1.48 7.48
N VAL A 62 -2.60 1.12 6.73
CA VAL A 62 -2.55 0.08 5.71
C VAL A 62 -1.64 0.46 4.54
N CYS A 63 -1.69 1.70 4.06
CA CYS A 63 -0.76 2.20 3.04
C CYS A 63 0.69 2.10 3.50
N VAL A 64 0.99 2.44 4.76
CA VAL A 64 2.34 2.29 5.32
C VAL A 64 2.77 0.82 5.34
N VAL A 65 1.88 -0.11 5.74
CA VAL A 65 2.17 -1.54 5.70
C VAL A 65 2.50 -1.97 4.27
N LEU A 66 1.66 -1.65 3.30
CA LEU A 66 1.86 -2.03 1.90
C LEU A 66 3.13 -1.42 1.30
N ARG A 67 3.42 -0.14 1.57
CA ARG A 67 4.69 0.51 1.21
C ARG A 67 5.88 -0.31 1.71
N ASN A 68 5.84 -0.70 2.98
CA ASN A 68 6.91 -1.47 3.61
C ASN A 68 7.04 -2.86 2.98
N LEU A 69 5.93 -3.55 2.69
CA LEU A 69 5.93 -4.86 2.03
C LEU A 69 6.48 -4.78 0.60
N ALA A 70 6.17 -3.70 -0.13
CA ALA A 70 6.61 -3.47 -1.50
C ALA A 70 8.12 -3.26 -1.65
N VAL A 71 8.87 -3.03 -0.56
CA VAL A 71 10.34 -2.98 -0.60
C VAL A 71 10.94 -4.33 -1.00
N ASN A 72 10.30 -5.45 -0.61
CA ASN A 72 10.78 -6.78 -0.97
C ASN A 72 10.40 -7.15 -2.41
N ALA A 73 11.38 -7.56 -3.23
CA ALA A 73 11.19 -7.87 -4.64
C ALA A 73 10.12 -8.95 -4.90
N SER A 74 10.12 -10.04 -4.14
CA SER A 74 9.16 -11.14 -4.28
C SER A 74 7.73 -10.73 -3.93
N ASN A 75 7.56 -9.75 -3.04
CA ASN A 75 6.25 -9.23 -2.68
C ASN A 75 5.66 -8.33 -3.77
N LYS A 76 6.48 -7.56 -4.49
CA LYS A 76 6.02 -6.60 -5.52
C LYS A 76 5.06 -7.28 -6.51
N VAL A 77 5.44 -8.45 -7.03
CA VAL A 77 4.63 -9.20 -8.00
C VAL A 77 3.34 -9.73 -7.36
N LYS A 78 3.45 -10.31 -6.16
CA LYS A 78 2.28 -10.85 -5.42
C LYS A 78 1.27 -9.77 -5.06
N MET A 79 1.72 -8.56 -4.75
CA MET A 79 0.86 -7.42 -4.44
C MET A 79 0.05 -6.97 -5.66
N VAL A 80 0.67 -6.91 -6.83
CA VAL A 80 -0.03 -6.59 -8.08
C VAL A 80 -1.01 -7.70 -8.47
N GLN A 81 -0.62 -8.97 -8.30
CA GLN A 81 -1.53 -10.12 -8.48
C GLN A 81 -2.72 -10.09 -7.51
N ALA A 82 -2.54 -9.54 -6.31
CA ALA A 82 -3.61 -9.31 -5.33
C ALA A 82 -4.46 -8.06 -5.63
N ASN A 83 -4.32 -7.47 -6.83
CA ASN A 83 -5.10 -6.35 -7.32
C ASN A 83 -4.98 -5.07 -6.45
N VAL A 84 -3.78 -4.77 -5.97
CA VAL A 84 -3.55 -3.57 -5.14
C VAL A 84 -3.59 -2.26 -5.93
N LEU A 85 -3.28 -2.29 -7.24
CA LEU A 85 -3.06 -1.08 -8.04
C LEU A 85 -4.31 -0.19 -8.17
N PRO A 86 -5.52 -0.70 -8.48
CA PRO A 86 -6.70 0.16 -8.60
C PRO A 86 -7.01 0.92 -7.31
N ALA A 87 -6.84 0.26 -6.16
CA ALA A 87 -7.05 0.88 -4.85
C ALA A 87 -6.02 1.98 -4.57
N LEU A 88 -4.74 1.74 -4.87
CA LEU A 88 -3.69 2.77 -4.73
C LEU A 88 -3.93 3.97 -5.64
N LEU A 89 -4.30 3.73 -6.90
CA LEU A 89 -4.57 4.80 -7.88
C LEU A 89 -5.75 5.69 -7.45
N LYS A 90 -6.77 5.13 -6.80
CA LYS A 90 -7.86 5.90 -6.18
C LYS A 90 -7.33 6.78 -5.05
N LEU A 91 -6.47 6.24 -4.19
CA LEU A 91 -5.88 6.97 -3.06
C LEU A 91 -4.87 8.05 -3.46
N LEU A 92 -4.32 8.01 -4.68
CA LEU A 92 -3.57 9.15 -5.24
C LEU A 92 -4.42 10.43 -5.37
N ARG A 93 -5.75 10.33 -5.28
CA ARG A 93 -6.67 11.48 -5.27
C ARG A 93 -7.26 11.76 -3.89
N SER A 94 -6.71 11.14 -2.84
CA SER A 94 -7.18 11.36 -1.47
C SER A 94 -6.98 12.83 -1.06
N PRO A 95 -7.95 13.46 -0.36
CA PRO A 95 -7.75 14.77 0.24
C PRO A 95 -6.75 14.74 1.41
N ASN A 96 -6.48 13.55 1.97
CA ASN A 96 -5.49 13.36 3.01
C ASN A 96 -4.10 13.18 2.38
N LEU A 97 -3.27 14.23 2.47
CA LEU A 97 -1.92 14.25 1.90
C LEU A 97 -1.03 13.11 2.41
N ARG A 98 -1.17 12.69 3.67
CA ARG A 98 -0.39 11.58 4.23
C ARG A 98 -0.77 10.27 3.57
N VAL A 99 -2.06 10.05 3.29
CA VAL A 99 -2.52 8.84 2.57
C VAL A 99 -2.03 8.88 1.12
N GLN A 100 -2.16 10.04 0.46
CA GLN A 100 -1.71 10.25 -0.91
C GLN A 100 -0.20 9.98 -1.06
N GLU A 101 0.62 10.52 -0.16
CA GLU A 101 2.07 10.30 -0.11
C GLU A 101 2.41 8.81 0.01
N GLN A 102 1.81 8.11 0.98
CA GLN A 102 2.10 6.68 1.18
C GLN A 102 1.60 5.81 0.02
N ALA A 103 0.48 6.17 -0.61
CA ALA A 103 0.00 5.50 -1.82
C ALA A 103 0.96 5.71 -2.99
N CYS A 104 1.46 6.93 -3.19
CA CYS A 104 2.44 7.27 -4.22
C CYS A 104 3.76 6.53 -4.00
N ALA A 105 4.29 6.55 -2.78
CA ALA A 105 5.49 5.81 -2.39
C ALA A 105 5.35 4.30 -2.60
N THR A 106 4.15 3.74 -2.37
CA THR A 106 3.87 2.33 -2.65
C THR A 106 3.91 2.06 -4.14
N CYS A 107 3.29 2.91 -4.97
CA CYS A 107 3.33 2.79 -6.44
C CYS A 107 4.77 2.85 -6.96
N GLN A 108 5.58 3.79 -6.48
CA GLN A 108 7.00 3.90 -6.80
C GLN A 108 7.75 2.61 -6.47
N ASN A 109 7.54 2.06 -5.26
CA ASN A 109 8.18 0.80 -4.90
C ASN A 109 7.76 -0.34 -5.83
N LEU A 110 6.49 -0.41 -6.22
CA LEU A 110 5.99 -1.46 -7.11
C LEU A 110 6.55 -1.34 -8.53
N SER A 111 6.73 -0.12 -9.06
CA SER A 111 7.20 0.13 -10.43
C SER A 111 8.70 -0.12 -10.65
N VAL A 112 9.47 -0.36 -9.58
CA VAL A 112 10.85 -0.86 -9.68
C VAL A 112 10.91 -2.21 -10.44
N ASN A 113 9.84 -3.00 -10.40
CA ASN A 113 9.71 -4.19 -11.24
C ASN A 113 9.05 -3.82 -12.58
N ASN A 114 9.65 -4.24 -13.71
CA ASN A 114 9.20 -3.86 -15.05
C ASN A 114 7.78 -4.35 -15.38
N ASP A 115 7.42 -5.59 -15.02
CA ASP A 115 6.08 -6.13 -15.30
C ASP A 115 5.01 -5.35 -14.52
N ASN A 116 5.31 -5.03 -13.26
CA ASN A 116 4.47 -4.19 -12.43
C ASN A 116 4.36 -2.75 -12.97
N LYS A 117 5.45 -2.20 -13.52
CA LYS A 117 5.43 -0.88 -14.17
C LYS A 117 4.50 -0.89 -15.38
N LEU A 118 4.56 -1.91 -16.23
CA LEU A 118 3.64 -2.07 -17.35
C LEU A 118 2.20 -2.17 -16.87
N LYS A 119 1.93 -2.99 -15.84
CA LYS A 119 0.59 -3.11 -15.27
C LYS A 119 0.08 -1.79 -14.70
N LEU A 120 0.92 -1.03 -13.99
CA LEU A 120 0.59 0.29 -13.48
C LEU A 120 0.21 1.27 -14.60
N ILE A 121 0.90 1.19 -15.75
CA ILE A 121 0.57 2.00 -16.94
C ILE A 121 -0.78 1.60 -17.52
N GLU A 122 -1.04 0.30 -17.67
CA GLU A 122 -2.32 -0.23 -18.17
C GLU A 122 -3.51 0.20 -17.33
N GLU A 123 -3.35 0.27 -15.99
CA GLU A 123 -4.38 0.74 -15.06
C GLU A 123 -4.54 2.29 -15.06
N GLY A 124 -3.84 3.00 -15.95
CA GLY A 124 -3.93 4.46 -16.07
C GLY A 124 -3.06 5.24 -15.10
N GLY A 125 -2.03 4.60 -14.51
CA GLY A 125 -1.17 5.18 -13.49
C GLY A 125 -0.39 6.42 -13.94
N ILE A 126 -0.01 6.51 -15.22
CA ILE A 126 0.73 7.67 -15.77
C ILE A 126 -0.04 8.97 -15.49
N ARG A 127 -1.33 9.01 -15.83
CA ARG A 127 -2.14 10.23 -15.67
C ARG A 127 -2.25 10.63 -14.20
N ALA A 128 -2.41 9.65 -13.31
CA ALA A 128 -2.51 9.91 -11.87
C ALA A 128 -1.19 10.44 -11.30
N ILE A 129 -0.06 9.86 -11.70
CA ILE A 129 1.28 10.23 -11.22
C ILE A 129 1.72 11.60 -11.77
N VAL A 130 1.44 11.89 -13.05
CA VAL A 130 1.74 13.20 -13.65
C VAL A 130 0.98 14.34 -12.97
N LEU A 131 -0.27 14.11 -12.56
CA LEU A 131 -1.03 15.11 -11.79
C LEU A 131 -0.37 15.42 -10.44
N LEU A 132 0.26 14.43 -9.80
CA LEU A 132 0.94 14.60 -8.53
C LEU A 132 2.23 15.41 -8.63
N LEU A 133 2.94 15.35 -9.77
CA LEU A 133 4.11 16.21 -10.02
C LEU A 133 3.79 17.71 -10.00
N SER A 134 2.51 18.06 -10.22
CA SER A 134 2.04 19.45 -10.22
C SER A 134 1.62 19.96 -8.82
N VAL A 135 1.64 19.10 -7.80
CA VAL A 135 1.28 19.43 -6.42
C VAL A 135 2.48 20.08 -5.71
N GLN A 136 2.25 21.09 -4.87
CA GLN A 136 3.30 21.79 -4.12
C GLN A 136 3.98 20.95 -3.02
N ASP A 137 3.50 19.72 -2.77
CA ASP A 137 4.09 18.82 -1.79
C ASP A 137 5.31 18.12 -2.38
N LEU A 138 6.48 18.44 -1.83
CA LEU A 138 7.76 17.93 -2.30
C LEU A 138 7.86 16.40 -2.18
N ALA A 139 7.38 15.82 -1.08
CA ALA A 139 7.50 14.39 -0.85
C ALA A 139 6.63 13.63 -1.87
N VAL A 140 5.38 14.04 -2.07
CA VAL A 140 4.50 13.42 -3.07
C VAL A 140 5.10 13.55 -4.48
N SER A 141 5.66 14.71 -4.82
CA SER A 141 6.29 14.97 -6.12
C SER A 141 7.54 14.10 -6.36
N GLU A 142 8.42 13.95 -5.35
CA GLU A 142 9.61 13.09 -5.45
C GLU A 142 9.25 11.62 -5.69
N HIS A 143 8.29 11.07 -4.93
CA HIS A 143 7.84 9.69 -5.13
C HIS A 143 7.16 9.52 -6.49
N ALA A 144 6.40 10.51 -6.94
CA ALA A 144 5.76 10.50 -8.26
C ALA A 144 6.80 10.45 -9.39
N ALA A 145 7.85 11.27 -9.31
CA ALA A 145 8.93 11.27 -10.30
C ALA A 145 9.63 9.92 -10.39
N GLY A 146 9.90 9.29 -9.24
CA GLY A 146 10.53 7.97 -9.21
C GLY A 146 9.63 6.81 -9.66
N ALA A 147 8.32 7.02 -9.76
CA ALA A 147 7.38 6.00 -10.22
C ALA A 147 7.27 5.91 -11.75
N LEU A 148 7.67 6.98 -12.47
CA LEU A 148 7.65 7.08 -13.95
C LEU A 148 8.76 6.29 -14.63
#